data_AF-A0A8S9I3J7-F1
#
_entry.id   AF-A0A8S9I3J7-F1
#
_cell.length_a   1.000
_cell.length_b   1.000
_cell.length_c   1.000
_cell.angle_alpha   90.00
_cell.angle_beta   90.00
_cell.angle_gamma   90.00
#
_symmetry.space_group_name_H-M   'P 1'
#
loop_
_entity.id
_entity.type
_entity.pdbx_description
1 polymer ?
#
loop_
_entity_poly.entity_id
_entity_poly.type
_entity_poly.pdbx_seq_one_letter_code
_entity_poly.pdbx_strand_id
1 'polypeptide(L)'
;MSECPIPDGYDARRVRPSLEGAFKELGYSGPVSITAFGDHKQTPERHLHALSSTGIDVAHAIPEFIYDRMYDDLKRWRDNNPTPTTMMIISDGAEYAFGDSLARLKQLKKYNLFWAYSFRPWKMSVMLTSAEWLWDSLLAGVLFYYHSSIHFHIYNHQTNLLKLLVSETKRHVLRKCSGSSERVVESTGMFYCKMCFSKRKRLDKFMKHLSSKKHISLVSILSLSF
;
A
#
# COMPACT_ATOMS: atom_id res chain seq x y z
N MET A 1 6.25 6.48 -0.74
CA MET A 1 4.84 6.27 -0.35
C MET A 1 4.22 7.63 -0.08
N SER A 2 3.59 8.24 -1.08
CA SER A 2 3.02 9.58 -0.96
C SER A 2 1.53 9.56 -0.61
N GLU A 3 0.77 8.59 -1.12
CA GLU A 3 -0.69 8.56 -0.98
C GLU A 3 -1.16 7.91 0.32
N CYS A 4 -0.63 6.73 0.66
CA CYS A 4 -0.91 6.04 1.91
C CYS A 4 0.40 5.89 2.72
N PRO A 5 0.92 6.98 3.32
CA PRO A 5 2.16 6.93 4.08
C PRO A 5 1.98 6.16 5.39
N ILE A 6 3.04 5.54 5.88
CA ILE A 6 3.07 5.01 7.25
C ILE A 6 2.98 6.21 8.22
N PRO A 7 1.99 6.26 9.12
CA PRO A 7 1.84 7.37 10.06
C PRO A 7 3.06 7.53 10.97
N ASP A 8 3.35 8.76 11.37
CA ASP A 8 4.45 9.02 12.31
C ASP A 8 4.25 8.28 13.63
N GLY A 9 5.33 7.64 14.11
CA GLY A 9 5.31 6.82 15.32
C GLY A 9 4.64 5.45 15.16
N TYR A 10 4.08 5.11 14.00
CA TYR A 10 3.59 3.77 13.71
C TYR A 10 4.75 2.80 13.45
N ASP A 11 4.71 1.62 14.07
CA ASP A 11 5.65 0.55 13.77
C ASP A 11 5.30 -0.09 12.43
N ALA A 12 6.09 0.19 11.40
CA ALA A 12 5.86 -0.33 10.05
C ALA A 12 5.87 -1.86 9.96
N ARG A 13 6.42 -2.59 10.96
CA ARG A 13 6.30 -4.05 11.05
C ARG A 13 4.84 -4.50 11.25
N ARG A 14 3.96 -3.61 11.71
CA ARG A 14 2.54 -3.92 11.88
C ARG A 14 1.73 -3.81 10.58
N VAL A 15 2.30 -3.30 9.48
CA VAL A 15 1.57 -3.18 8.20
C VAL A 15 1.08 -4.55 7.70
N ARG A 16 1.97 -5.55 7.59
CA ARG A 16 1.56 -6.90 7.14
C ARG A 16 0.52 -7.53 8.08
N PRO A 17 0.74 -7.61 9.40
CA PRO A 17 -0.25 -8.16 10.32
C PRO A 17 -1.62 -7.47 10.26
N SER A 18 -1.66 -6.15 10.09
CA SER A 18 -2.93 -5.42 9.93
C SER A 18 -3.67 -5.81 8.63
N LEU A 19 -2.94 -5.96 7.52
CA LEU A 19 -3.51 -6.42 6.25
C LEU A 19 -4.00 -7.86 6.33
N GLU A 20 -3.17 -8.76 6.85
CA GLU A 20 -3.53 -10.18 7.03
C GLU A 20 -4.70 -10.37 8.00
N GLY A 21 -4.79 -9.54 9.04
CA GLY A 21 -5.94 -9.50 9.95
C GLY A 21 -7.24 -9.13 9.24
N ALA A 22 -7.23 -8.04 8.46
CA ALA A 22 -8.39 -7.62 7.69
C ALA A 22 -8.83 -8.67 6.65
N PHE A 23 -7.88 -9.35 6.02
CA PHE A 23 -8.18 -10.45 5.10
C PHE A 23 -8.81 -11.64 5.83
N LYS A 24 -8.28 -12.01 6.99
CA LYS A 24 -8.80 -13.11 7.81
C LYS A 24 -10.23 -12.86 8.27
N GLU A 25 -10.57 -11.63 8.62
CA GLU A 25 -11.94 -11.24 9.01
C GLU A 25 -12.95 -11.41 7.87
N LEU A 26 -12.51 -11.24 6.62
CA LEU A 26 -13.30 -11.52 5.43
C LEU A 26 -13.26 -12.99 4.99
N GLY A 27 -12.62 -13.88 5.78
CA GLY A 27 -12.52 -15.30 5.49
C GLY A 27 -11.34 -15.70 4.61
N TYR A 28 -10.37 -14.80 4.35
CA TYR A 28 -9.17 -15.10 3.55
C TYR A 28 -7.97 -15.38 4.45
N SER A 29 -7.49 -16.62 4.42
CA SER A 29 -6.34 -17.08 5.21
C SER A 29 -5.20 -17.67 4.38
N GLY A 30 -5.21 -17.44 3.07
CA GLY A 30 -4.19 -17.94 2.15
C GLY A 30 -2.87 -17.14 2.20
N PRO A 31 -1.84 -17.56 1.43
CA PRO A 31 -0.58 -16.83 1.34
C PRO A 31 -0.77 -15.40 0.83
N VAL A 32 -0.10 -14.44 1.46
CA VAL A 32 -0.19 -13.01 1.11
C VAL A 32 1.16 -12.49 0.61
N SER A 33 1.20 -12.05 -0.64
CA SER A 33 2.31 -11.29 -1.22
C SER A 33 2.01 -9.80 -1.19
N ILE A 34 2.95 -8.99 -0.70
CA ILE A 34 2.79 -7.54 -0.51
C ILE A 34 3.99 -6.85 -1.13
N THR A 35 3.75 -5.88 -2.01
CA THR A 35 4.79 -5.00 -2.56
C THR A 35 4.45 -3.54 -2.27
N ALA A 36 5.31 -2.89 -1.51
CA ALA A 36 5.24 -1.49 -1.15
C ALA A 36 5.89 -0.64 -2.24
N PHE A 37 5.09 0.13 -2.99
CA PHE A 37 5.60 1.05 -4.00
C PHE A 37 5.89 2.45 -3.43
N GLY A 38 6.92 3.11 -3.96
CA GLY A 38 7.15 4.52 -3.67
C GLY A 38 8.48 5.06 -4.17
N ASP A 39 8.62 6.39 -4.15
CA ASP A 39 9.93 6.99 -4.14
C ASP A 39 10.59 6.73 -2.77
N HIS A 40 11.53 5.79 -2.74
CA HIS A 40 12.22 5.36 -1.53
C HIS A 40 13.57 6.04 -1.33
N LYS A 41 13.93 7.03 -2.16
CA LYS A 41 15.02 7.96 -1.81
C LYS A 41 14.66 8.81 -0.59
N GLN A 42 13.37 9.13 -0.45
CA GLN A 42 12.85 10.01 0.61
C GLN A 42 12.26 9.23 1.78
N THR A 43 12.19 7.89 1.70
CA THR A 43 11.61 7.07 2.76
C THR A 43 12.68 6.78 3.83
N PRO A 44 12.40 6.97 5.13
CA PRO A 44 13.35 6.63 6.18
C PRO A 44 13.77 5.16 6.13
N GLU A 45 15.07 4.89 6.23
CA GLU A 45 15.61 3.51 6.18
C GLU A 45 14.97 2.59 7.22
N ARG A 46 14.67 3.12 8.43
CA ARG A 46 13.95 2.38 9.48
C ARG A 46 12.60 1.83 9.00
N HIS A 47 11.86 2.58 8.16
CA HIS A 47 10.57 2.11 7.63
C HIS A 47 10.79 1.04 6.57
N LEU A 48 11.77 1.23 5.68
CA LEU A 48 12.12 0.24 4.65
C LEU A 48 12.56 -1.08 5.28
N HIS A 49 13.42 -1.01 6.30
CA HIS A 49 13.85 -2.17 7.08
C HIS A 49 12.70 -2.85 7.80
N ALA A 50 11.86 -2.06 8.51
CA ALA A 50 10.72 -2.59 9.24
C ALA A 50 9.73 -3.31 8.31
N LEU A 51 9.38 -2.73 7.16
CA LEU A 51 8.57 -3.38 6.13
C LEU A 51 9.21 -4.69 5.66
N SER A 52 10.47 -4.64 5.22
CA SER A 52 11.14 -5.79 4.64
C SER A 52 11.41 -6.91 5.64
N SER A 53 11.61 -6.60 6.93
CA SER A 53 11.76 -7.59 8.00
C SER A 53 10.51 -8.48 8.17
N THR A 54 9.35 -7.97 7.77
CA THR A 54 8.08 -8.71 7.76
C THR A 54 7.78 -9.37 6.41
N GLY A 55 8.73 -9.40 5.48
CA GLY A 55 8.52 -10.02 4.17
C GLY A 55 7.70 -9.16 3.22
N ILE A 56 7.56 -7.85 3.47
CA ILE A 56 6.99 -6.92 2.49
C ILE A 56 8.10 -6.56 1.50
N ASP A 57 7.86 -6.81 0.22
CA ASP A 57 8.76 -6.38 -0.85
C ASP A 57 8.68 -4.86 -1.03
N VAL A 58 9.80 -4.20 -1.30
CA VAL A 58 9.89 -2.74 -1.45
C VAL A 58 10.24 -2.42 -2.89
N ALA A 59 9.42 -1.63 -3.58
CA ALA A 59 9.58 -1.30 -4.99
C ALA A 59 9.75 0.22 -5.20
N HIS A 60 10.99 0.63 -5.46
CA HIS A 60 11.29 2.00 -5.82
C HIS A 60 10.91 2.33 -7.27
N ALA A 61 10.06 3.34 -7.42
CA ALA A 61 9.77 4.05 -8.65
C ALA A 61 9.69 5.55 -8.34
N ILE A 62 9.94 6.40 -9.34
CA ILE A 62 9.77 7.85 -9.21
C ILE A 62 8.29 8.23 -9.45
N PRO A 63 7.82 9.38 -8.93
CA PRO A 63 6.41 9.77 -9.00
C PRO A 63 5.80 9.70 -10.40
N GLU A 64 6.56 10.11 -11.42
CA GLU A 64 6.11 10.17 -12.82
C GLU A 64 5.79 8.79 -13.40
N PHE A 65 6.40 7.74 -12.87
CA PHE A 65 6.29 6.37 -13.39
C PHE A 65 5.70 5.37 -12.38
N ILE A 66 5.29 5.81 -11.19
CA ILE A 66 4.88 4.88 -10.14
C ILE A 66 3.68 4.04 -10.59
N TYR A 67 2.69 4.66 -11.25
CA TYR A 67 1.51 3.99 -11.74
C TYR A 67 1.81 3.04 -12.90
N ASP A 68 2.67 3.43 -13.84
CA ASP A 68 3.12 2.55 -14.92
C ASP A 68 3.81 1.29 -14.38
N ARG A 69 4.66 1.46 -13.35
CA ARG A 69 5.38 0.34 -12.73
C ARG A 69 4.47 -0.54 -11.88
N MET A 70 3.49 0.04 -11.20
CA MET A 70 2.43 -0.72 -10.54
C MET A 70 1.58 -1.50 -11.56
N TYR A 71 1.26 -0.90 -12.70
CA TYR A 71 0.48 -1.53 -13.76
C TYR A 71 1.21 -2.74 -14.37
N ASP A 72 2.50 -2.58 -14.65
CA ASP A 72 3.37 -3.66 -15.11
C ASP A 72 3.36 -4.85 -14.13
N ASP A 73 3.47 -4.57 -12.83
CA ASP A 73 3.43 -5.61 -11.79
C ASP A 73 2.04 -6.23 -11.65
N LEU A 74 0.97 -5.44 -11.73
CA LEU A 74 -0.41 -5.93 -11.71
C LEU A 74 -0.69 -6.90 -12.87
N LYS A 75 -0.20 -6.58 -14.07
CA LYS A 75 -0.27 -7.49 -15.23
C LYS A 75 0.48 -8.79 -14.98
N ARG A 76 1.74 -8.71 -14.57
CA ARG A 76 2.57 -9.90 -14.27
C ARG A 76 1.96 -10.74 -13.16
N TRP A 77 1.44 -10.11 -12.11
CA TRP A 77 0.80 -10.82 -11.01
C TRP A 77 -0.42 -11.59 -11.51
N ARG A 78 -1.30 -10.95 -12.29
CA ARG A 78 -2.49 -11.59 -12.87
C ARG A 78 -2.12 -12.82 -13.70
N ASP A 79 -1.08 -12.73 -14.53
CA ASP A 79 -0.67 -13.82 -15.41
C ASP A 79 -0.18 -15.05 -14.63
N ASN A 80 0.31 -14.86 -13.40
CA ASN A 80 0.77 -15.92 -12.52
C ASN A 80 -0.28 -16.40 -11.50
N ASN A 81 -1.42 -15.73 -11.35
CA ASN A 81 -2.40 -15.97 -10.29
C ASN A 81 -3.83 -16.03 -10.84
N PRO A 82 -4.24 -17.12 -11.52
CA PRO A 82 -5.60 -17.24 -12.06
C PRO A 82 -6.67 -17.20 -10.95
N THR A 83 -7.94 -17.05 -11.32
CA THR A 83 -9.04 -17.05 -10.35
C THR A 83 -9.21 -18.41 -9.65
N PRO A 84 -9.64 -18.44 -8.37
CA PRO A 84 -10.24 -17.36 -7.56
C PRO A 84 -9.24 -16.63 -6.62
N THR A 85 -8.24 -15.93 -7.15
CA THR A 85 -7.32 -15.12 -6.34
C THR A 85 -7.90 -13.73 -6.01
N THR A 86 -7.50 -13.18 -4.87
CA THR A 86 -7.89 -11.83 -4.41
C THR A 86 -6.73 -10.86 -4.57
N MET A 87 -7.02 -9.63 -4.97
CA MET A 87 -6.05 -8.54 -5.09
C MET A 87 -6.50 -7.35 -4.24
N MET A 88 -5.56 -6.72 -3.54
CA MET A 88 -5.78 -5.45 -2.86
C MET A 88 -4.89 -4.38 -3.48
N ILE A 89 -5.45 -3.20 -3.75
CA ILE A 89 -4.68 -2.00 -4.12
C ILE A 89 -4.76 -0.99 -2.97
N ILE A 90 -3.66 -0.34 -2.66
CA ILE A 90 -3.56 0.69 -1.63
C ILE A 90 -3.00 1.95 -2.29
N SER A 91 -3.89 2.87 -2.66
CA SER A 91 -3.56 4.10 -3.40
C SER A 91 -4.80 4.96 -3.55
N ASP A 92 -4.63 6.27 -3.49
CA ASP A 92 -5.73 7.24 -3.67
C ASP A 92 -6.09 7.39 -5.16
N GLY A 93 -5.12 7.24 -6.06
CA GLY A 93 -5.34 7.35 -7.51
C GLY A 93 -5.58 6.01 -8.20
N ALA A 94 -5.78 4.91 -7.47
CA ALA A 94 -6.00 3.58 -8.06
C ALA A 94 -7.13 3.54 -9.10
N GLU A 95 -8.25 4.20 -8.83
CA GLU A 95 -9.37 4.27 -9.77
C GLU A 95 -9.01 5.07 -11.03
N TYR A 96 -8.31 6.20 -10.86
CA TYR A 96 -7.87 7.04 -11.97
C TYR A 96 -6.84 6.32 -12.85
N ALA A 97 -5.88 5.64 -12.24
CA ALA A 97 -4.79 4.98 -12.94
C ALA A 97 -5.20 3.62 -13.54
N PHE A 98 -6.10 2.88 -12.90
CA PHE A 98 -6.37 1.48 -13.22
C PHE A 98 -7.84 1.12 -13.44
N GLY A 99 -8.78 2.07 -13.35
CA GLY A 99 -10.22 1.82 -13.35
C GLY A 99 -10.71 0.84 -14.43
N ASP A 100 -10.35 1.08 -15.69
CA ASP A 100 -10.73 0.19 -16.81
C ASP A 100 -10.16 -1.23 -16.65
N SER A 101 -8.92 -1.34 -16.18
CA SER A 101 -8.27 -2.64 -15.97
C SER A 101 -8.90 -3.37 -14.79
N LEU A 102 -9.25 -2.68 -13.72
CA LEU A 102 -9.92 -3.23 -12.54
C LEU A 102 -11.34 -3.68 -12.87
N ALA A 103 -12.09 -2.90 -13.66
CA ALA A 103 -13.41 -3.27 -14.14
C ALA A 103 -13.35 -4.58 -14.95
N ARG A 104 -12.38 -4.72 -15.86
CA ARG A 104 -12.17 -5.95 -16.62
C ARG A 104 -11.80 -7.13 -15.72
N LEU A 105 -10.93 -6.93 -14.73
CA LEU A 105 -10.57 -7.98 -13.77
C LEU A 105 -11.78 -8.46 -12.96
N LYS A 106 -12.62 -7.55 -12.48
CA LYS A 106 -13.83 -7.89 -11.72
C LYS A 106 -14.89 -8.55 -12.61
N GLN A 107 -15.23 -7.95 -13.74
CA GLN A 107 -16.38 -8.34 -14.54
C GLN A 107 -16.11 -9.54 -15.45
N LEU A 108 -14.97 -9.56 -16.14
CA LEU A 108 -14.65 -10.59 -17.13
C LEU A 108 -13.89 -11.75 -16.50
N LYS A 109 -12.98 -11.45 -15.58
CA LYS A 109 -12.12 -12.46 -14.97
C LYS A 109 -12.60 -12.92 -13.59
N LYS A 110 -13.57 -12.23 -12.97
CA LYS A 110 -14.18 -12.58 -11.67
C LYS A 110 -13.20 -12.57 -10.48
N TYR A 111 -12.20 -11.69 -10.51
CA TYR A 111 -11.33 -11.47 -9.34
C TYR A 111 -12.09 -10.80 -8.19
N ASN A 112 -11.69 -11.12 -6.96
CA ASN A 112 -12.05 -10.32 -5.79
C ASN A 112 -11.04 -9.18 -5.65
N LEU A 113 -11.54 -7.94 -5.60
CA LEU A 113 -10.72 -6.73 -5.58
C LEU A 113 -11.00 -5.96 -4.29
N PHE A 114 -9.97 -5.61 -3.55
CA PHE A 114 -10.05 -4.81 -2.34
C PHE A 114 -9.33 -3.48 -2.54
N TRP A 115 -9.79 -2.46 -1.82
CA TRP A 115 -9.19 -1.14 -1.93
C TRP A 115 -8.95 -0.50 -0.56
N ALA A 116 -7.76 0.05 -0.35
CA ALA A 116 -7.54 1.01 0.72
C ALA A 116 -7.01 2.34 0.18
N TYR A 117 -7.42 3.41 0.85
CA TYR A 117 -7.15 4.79 0.47
C TYR A 117 -7.02 5.66 1.71
N SER A 118 -6.34 6.80 1.60
CA SER A 118 -6.18 7.77 2.68
C SER A 118 -7.43 8.62 2.89
N PHE A 119 -8.22 8.85 1.83
CA PHE A 119 -9.52 9.52 1.88
C PHE A 119 -10.53 8.83 0.96
N ARG A 120 -11.81 8.87 1.34
CA ARG A 120 -12.87 8.25 0.54
C ARG A 120 -13.01 8.98 -0.82
N PRO A 121 -12.95 8.27 -1.95
CA PRO A 121 -13.18 8.86 -3.26
C PRO A 121 -14.62 9.36 -3.38
N TRP A 122 -14.79 10.44 -4.14
CA TRP A 122 -16.12 11.03 -4.35
C TRP A 122 -16.96 10.26 -5.38
N LYS A 123 -16.30 9.57 -6.32
CA LYS A 123 -16.96 8.75 -7.35
C LYS A 123 -17.09 7.31 -6.90
N MET A 124 -18.19 6.69 -7.31
CA MET A 124 -18.46 5.28 -7.05
C MET A 124 -17.56 4.41 -7.96
N SER A 125 -16.52 3.78 -7.42
CA SER A 125 -15.63 2.84 -8.12
C SER A 125 -16.30 1.48 -8.35
N VAL A 126 -15.87 0.75 -9.39
CA VAL A 126 -16.25 -0.67 -9.58
C VAL A 126 -15.85 -1.56 -8.38
N MET A 127 -14.85 -1.11 -7.61
CA MET A 127 -14.36 -1.79 -6.40
C MET A 127 -15.31 -1.67 -5.20
N LEU A 128 -16.25 -0.72 -5.19
CA LEU A 128 -17.23 -0.55 -4.10
C LEU A 128 -18.15 -1.74 -3.90
N THR A 129 -18.21 -2.65 -4.86
CA THR A 129 -18.93 -3.93 -4.75
C THR A 129 -18.18 -4.99 -3.93
N SER A 130 -17.01 -4.65 -3.39
CA SER A 130 -16.13 -5.53 -2.62
C SER A 130 -15.84 -4.90 -1.24
N ALA A 131 -14.67 -5.14 -0.65
CA ALA A 131 -14.30 -4.57 0.66
C ALA A 131 -13.34 -3.39 0.51
N GLU A 132 -13.54 -2.39 1.38
CA GLU A 132 -12.76 -1.15 1.38
C GLU A 132 -12.36 -0.69 2.78
N TRP A 133 -11.23 0.02 2.88
CA TRP A 133 -10.76 0.60 4.13
C TRP A 133 -10.20 2.01 3.94
N LEU A 134 -10.43 2.87 4.93
CA LEU A 134 -9.54 3.99 5.18
C LEU A 134 -8.21 3.45 5.71
N TRP A 135 -7.09 3.92 5.16
CA TRP A 135 -5.74 3.45 5.47
C TRP A 135 -5.43 3.52 6.97
N ASP A 136 -5.73 4.64 7.63
CA ASP A 136 -5.50 4.80 9.07
C ASP A 136 -6.31 3.78 9.90
N SER A 137 -7.56 3.50 9.50
CA SER A 137 -8.42 2.50 10.18
C SER A 137 -7.90 1.08 9.99
N LEU A 138 -7.43 0.78 8.78
CA LEU A 138 -6.82 -0.51 8.45
C LEU A 138 -5.59 -0.76 9.30
N LEU A 139 -4.70 0.24 9.44
CA LEU A 139 -3.52 0.13 10.29
C LEU A 139 -3.86 0.00 11.78
N ALA A 140 -4.93 0.66 12.23
CA ALA A 140 -5.40 0.56 13.61
C ALA A 140 -6.00 -0.82 13.94
N GLY A 141 -6.31 -1.66 12.94
CA GLY A 141 -7.05 -2.91 13.13
C GLY A 141 -8.50 -2.67 13.54
N VAL A 142 -9.07 -1.54 13.13
CA VAL A 142 -10.46 -1.16 13.44
C VAL A 142 -11.27 -1.25 12.15
N LEU A 143 -12.19 -2.21 12.09
CA LEU A 143 -13.20 -2.28 11.03
C LEU A 143 -14.31 -1.25 11.29
N PHE A 144 -14.67 -0.50 10.26
CA PHE A 144 -16.01 0.07 10.16
C PHE A 144 -16.86 -0.88 9.32
N TYR A 145 -17.75 -1.64 9.96
CA TYR A 145 -18.81 -2.37 9.25
C TYR A 145 -19.79 -1.35 8.68
N TYR A 146 -19.62 -0.95 7.41
CA TYR A 146 -20.67 -0.23 6.68
C TYR A 146 -21.51 -1.24 5.91
N HIS A 147 -22.59 -1.71 6.54
CA HIS A 147 -23.66 -2.38 5.83
C HIS A 147 -24.32 -1.37 4.87
N SER A 148 -24.51 -1.78 3.62
CA SER A 148 -24.91 -0.90 2.52
C SER A 148 -26.33 -0.33 2.67
N SER A 149 -26.49 0.86 2.06
CA SER A 149 -27.69 1.33 1.31
C SER A 149 -28.63 2.41 1.87
N ILE A 150 -28.52 2.95 3.09
CA ILE A 150 -29.48 4.03 3.51
C ILE A 150 -28.87 5.35 4.01
N HIS A 151 -27.57 5.47 4.30
CA HIS A 151 -27.02 6.69 4.91
C HIS A 151 -26.33 7.66 3.94
N PHE A 152 -26.93 7.94 2.77
CA PHE A 152 -26.37 8.85 1.77
C PHE A 152 -26.51 10.35 2.14
N HIS A 153 -27.40 10.72 3.07
CA HIS A 153 -27.73 12.13 3.34
C HIS A 153 -27.23 12.74 4.66
N ILE A 154 -26.63 11.99 5.58
CA ILE A 154 -26.19 12.54 6.89
C ILE A 154 -24.67 12.86 6.94
N TYR A 155 -23.90 12.47 5.91
CA TYR A 155 -22.44 12.36 6.01
C TYR A 155 -21.58 13.60 5.64
N ASN A 156 -22.14 14.80 5.54
CA ASN A 156 -21.32 16.01 5.36
C ASN A 156 -21.00 16.75 6.68
N HIS A 157 -21.83 16.64 7.72
CA HIS A 157 -21.58 17.28 9.01
C HIS A 157 -20.72 16.42 9.97
N GLN A 158 -20.66 15.10 9.76
CA GLN A 158 -19.98 14.15 10.65
C GLN A 158 -18.48 13.97 10.35
N THR A 159 -17.95 14.55 9.27
CA THR A 159 -16.55 14.39 8.85
C THR A 159 -15.55 15.00 9.84
N ASN A 160 -15.92 16.10 10.51
CA ASN A 160 -15.07 16.69 11.56
C ASN A 160 -15.09 15.87 12.85
N LEU A 161 -16.24 15.30 13.23
CA LEU A 161 -16.36 14.43 14.40
C LEU A 161 -15.69 13.07 14.18
N LEU A 162 -15.77 12.49 12.98
CA LEU A 162 -15.03 11.26 12.63
C LEU A 162 -13.53 11.51 12.53
N LYS A 163 -13.07 12.65 12.00
CA LYS A 163 -11.65 13.04 12.06
C LYS A 163 -11.18 13.18 13.51
N LEU A 164 -12.01 13.75 14.38
CA LEU A 164 -11.73 13.88 15.82
C LEU A 164 -11.69 12.52 16.52
N LEU A 165 -12.68 11.66 16.31
CA LEU A 165 -12.74 10.31 16.87
C LEU A 165 -11.61 9.43 16.34
N VAL A 166 -11.27 9.50 15.04
CA VAL A 166 -10.10 8.83 14.47
C VAL A 166 -8.82 9.41 15.05
N SER A 167 -8.70 10.72 15.23
CA SER A 167 -7.56 11.38 15.92
C SER A 167 -7.43 10.93 17.38
N GLU A 168 -8.54 10.81 18.10
CA GLU A 168 -8.60 10.42 19.51
C GLU A 168 -8.28 8.92 19.66
N THR A 169 -8.87 8.09 18.81
CA THR A 169 -8.55 6.65 18.70
C THR A 169 -7.10 6.44 18.23
N LYS A 170 -6.58 7.27 17.31
CA LYS A 170 -5.16 7.28 16.87
C LYS A 170 -4.23 7.60 18.03
N ARG A 171 -4.62 8.50 18.93
CA ARG A 171 -3.88 8.81 20.16
C ARG A 171 -3.84 7.62 21.14
N HIS A 172 -4.93 6.85 21.22
CA HIS A 172 -5.04 5.70 22.12
C HIS A 172 -4.44 4.40 21.55
N VAL A 173 -4.49 4.19 20.23
CA VAL A 173 -4.00 2.98 19.54
C VAL A 173 -2.53 3.10 19.13
N LEU A 174 -2.05 4.30 18.78
CA LEU A 174 -0.64 4.57 18.51
C LEU A 174 0.10 4.92 19.80
N ARG A 175 0.12 3.99 20.76
CA ARG A 175 1.01 4.10 21.91
C ARG A 175 2.45 4.06 21.39
N LYS A 176 3.21 5.14 21.62
CA LYS A 176 4.65 5.20 21.33
C LYS A 176 5.32 3.93 21.85
N CYS A 177 5.91 3.15 20.95
CA CYS A 177 6.77 2.04 21.33
C CYS A 177 7.98 2.63 22.07
N SER A 178 8.03 2.46 23.39
CA SER A 178 9.26 2.62 24.17
C SER A 178 10.25 1.58 23.67
N GLY A 179 11.42 2.05 23.21
CA GLY A 179 12.41 1.30 22.45
C GLY A 179 12.61 -0.13 22.95
N SER A 180 12.10 -1.10 22.20
CA SER A 180 12.54 -2.48 22.33
C SER A 180 13.87 -2.62 21.62
N SER A 181 14.85 -3.19 22.32
CA SER A 181 16.19 -3.49 21.81
C SER A 181 16.13 -3.99 20.37
N GLU A 182 16.74 -3.21 19.47
CA GLU A 182 16.88 -3.46 18.04
C GLU A 182 17.73 -4.72 17.84
N ARG A 183 17.12 -5.89 18.00
CA ARG A 183 17.64 -7.09 17.34
C ARG A 183 17.43 -6.85 15.85
N VAL A 184 18.54 -6.73 15.11
CA VAL A 184 18.56 -6.61 13.66
C VAL A 184 17.95 -7.90 13.09
N VAL A 185 16.64 -7.89 12.86
CA VAL A 185 15.96 -8.96 12.14
C VAL A 185 16.36 -8.82 10.68
N GLU A 186 16.99 -9.85 10.11
CA GLU A 186 17.38 -9.82 8.70
C GLU A 186 16.19 -9.59 7.78
N SER A 187 16.43 -8.83 6.70
CA SER A 187 15.42 -8.56 5.68
C SER A 187 14.95 -9.84 5.03
N THR A 188 13.65 -10.13 5.11
CA THR A 188 13.01 -11.28 4.46
C THR A 188 12.38 -10.89 3.12
N GLY A 189 11.96 -9.63 2.96
CA GLY A 189 11.50 -9.03 1.71
C GLY A 189 12.65 -8.59 0.78
N MET A 190 12.32 -8.46 -0.51
CA MET A 190 13.20 -8.01 -1.57
C MET A 190 13.07 -6.51 -1.85
N PHE A 191 14.17 -5.86 -2.23
CA PHE A 191 14.18 -4.46 -2.67
C PHE A 191 14.34 -4.37 -4.19
N TYR A 192 13.37 -3.78 -4.88
CA TYR A 192 13.36 -3.58 -6.32
C TYR A 192 13.58 -2.10 -6.64
N CYS A 193 14.43 -1.82 -7.63
CA CYS A 193 14.44 -0.55 -8.33
C CYS A 193 13.77 -0.77 -9.67
N LYS A 194 12.55 -0.25 -9.82
CA LYS A 194 11.75 -0.36 -11.05
C LYS A 194 12.26 0.56 -12.15
N MET A 195 13.00 1.61 -11.79
CA MET A 195 13.68 2.46 -12.78
C MET A 195 14.84 1.74 -13.47
N CYS A 196 15.61 0.95 -12.72
CA CYS A 196 16.77 0.21 -13.23
C CYS A 196 16.49 -1.27 -13.50
N PHE A 197 15.23 -1.71 -13.40
CA PHE A 197 14.80 -3.12 -13.54
C PHE A 197 15.69 -4.11 -12.79
N SER A 198 16.03 -3.82 -11.54
CA SER A 198 16.97 -4.64 -10.77
C SER A 198 16.54 -4.80 -9.32
N LYS A 199 16.98 -5.89 -8.67
CA LYS A 199 16.62 -6.24 -7.29
C LYS A 199 17.84 -6.39 -6.39
N ARG A 200 17.65 -6.24 -5.07
CA ARG A 200 18.66 -6.46 -4.01
C ARG A 200 17.98 -7.16 -2.82
N LYS A 201 18.74 -8.01 -2.13
CA LYS A 201 18.29 -8.64 -0.88
C LYS A 201 18.53 -7.78 0.35
N ARG A 202 19.56 -6.93 0.32
CA ARG A 202 19.99 -6.12 1.47
C ARG A 202 19.67 -4.65 1.29
N LEU A 203 19.19 -4.01 2.34
CA LEU A 203 18.83 -2.60 2.37
C LEU A 203 20.03 -1.69 2.08
N ASP A 204 21.20 -1.94 2.67
CA ASP A 204 22.42 -1.14 2.45
C ASP A 204 22.83 -1.12 0.97
N LYS A 205 22.76 -2.27 0.29
CA LYS A 205 23.05 -2.38 -1.15
C LYS A 205 22.00 -1.67 -1.99
N PHE A 206 20.74 -1.68 -1.56
CA PHE A 206 19.66 -0.95 -2.21
C PHE A 206 19.84 0.56 -2.07
N MET A 207 20.09 1.07 -0.87
CA MET A 207 20.33 2.50 -0.64
C MET A 207 21.58 2.99 -1.40
N LYS A 208 22.69 2.23 -1.34
CA LYS A 208 23.89 2.52 -2.14
C LYS A 208 23.60 2.57 -3.65
N HIS A 209 22.68 1.74 -4.14
CA HIS A 209 22.26 1.78 -5.53
C HIS A 209 21.44 3.05 -5.85
N LEU A 210 20.48 3.43 -5.01
CA LEU A 210 19.67 4.63 -5.24
C LEU A 210 20.51 5.92 -5.22
N SER A 211 21.62 5.93 -4.47
CA SER A 211 22.58 7.03 -4.46
C SER A 211 23.65 6.96 -5.56
N SER A 212 23.63 5.92 -6.41
CA SER A 212 24.64 5.75 -7.45
C SER A 212 24.45 6.75 -8.60
N LYS A 213 25.55 7.25 -9.18
CA LYS A 213 25.54 8.11 -10.37
C LYS A 213 24.70 7.50 -11.50
N LYS A 214 24.86 6.19 -11.75
CA LYS A 214 24.10 5.46 -12.78
C LYS A 214 22.59 5.57 -12.58
N HIS A 215 22.12 5.37 -11.35
CA HIS A 215 20.69 5.49 -11.05
C HIS A 215 20.21 6.93 -11.19
N ILE A 216 20.96 7.89 -10.66
CA ILE A 216 20.62 9.33 -10.74
C ILE A 216 20.53 9.77 -12.19
N SER A 217 21.53 9.46 -13.03
CA SER A 217 21.53 9.81 -14.45
C SER A 217 20.35 9.19 -15.21
N LEU A 218 20.02 7.92 -14.93
CA LEU A 218 18.87 7.27 -15.58
C LEU A 218 17.56 7.97 -15.20
N VAL A 219 17.36 8.27 -13.92
CA VAL A 219 16.18 9.01 -13.45
C VAL A 219 16.11 10.39 -14.13
N SER A 220 17.21 11.13 -14.18
CA SER A 220 17.25 12.43 -14.85
C SER A 220 16.90 12.35 -16.34
N ILE A 221 17.40 11.36 -17.08
CA ILE A 221 17.08 11.18 -18.50
C ILE A 221 15.58 10.90 -18.69
N LEU A 222 15.01 10.03 -17.85
CA LEU A 222 13.60 9.66 -17.92
C LEU A 222 12.69 10.83 -17.54
N SER A 223 13.08 11.66 -16.55
CA SER A 223 12.33 12.85 -16.16
C SER A 223 12.39 13.98 -17.19
N LEU A 224 13.41 14.04 -18.05
CA LEU A 224 13.51 15.01 -19.16
C LEU A 224 12.68 14.63 -20.39
N SER A 225 12.08 13.43 -20.38
CA SER A 225 11.27 12.93 -21.50
C SER A 225 9.78 13.34 -21.40
N PHE A 226 9.44 14.24 -20.46
CA PHE A 226 8.10 14.80 -20.24
C PHE A 226 8.13 16.32 -20.19
#